data_AF-A0A183QVY7-F1
#
_entry.id   AF-A0A183QVY7-F1
#
_cell.length_a   1.000
_cell.length_b   1.000
_cell.length_c   1.000
_cell.angle_alpha   90.00
_cell.angle_beta   90.00
_cell.angle_gamma   90.00
#
_symmetry.space_group_name_H-M   'P 1'
#
loop_
_entity.id
_entity.type
_entity.pdbx_description
1 polymer ?
#
loop_
_entity_poly.entity_id
_entity_poly.type
_entity_poly.pdbx_seq_one_letter_code
_entity_poly.pdbx_strand_id
1 'polypeptide(L)'
;MLGSRRERFASIFKRVKGMIEKGALDYEDRPLWYDVYKAFPPRVDPSYDRPCPTTTVQNIIYPEDCERAAFFKGQHRLETLNMFNLVDNRSTLSKLLRECRKLREVHPDLSSEEILSLAEKELKQDETTNKQNFDSA
;
A
#
# COMPACT_ATOMS: atom_id res chain seq x y z
N MET A 1 -31.40 11.56 -33.63
CA MET A 1 -30.72 11.52 -32.32
C MET A 1 -29.67 12.62 -32.31
N LEU A 2 -29.83 13.65 -31.47
CA LEU A 2 -28.78 14.66 -31.25
C LEU A 2 -27.70 14.05 -30.35
N GLY A 3 -26.44 14.12 -30.78
CA GLY A 3 -25.30 13.66 -29.99
C GLY A 3 -24.16 13.15 -30.85
N SER A 4 -22.93 13.48 -30.44
CA SER A 4 -21.73 12.95 -31.08
C SER A 4 -21.47 11.51 -30.58
N ARG A 5 -21.25 10.57 -31.52
CA ARG A 5 -20.84 9.17 -31.24
C ARG A 5 -19.40 8.88 -31.66
N ARG A 6 -18.54 9.92 -31.68
CA ARG A 6 -17.13 9.80 -32.09
C ARG A 6 -16.23 9.73 -30.85
N GLU A 7 -16.11 8.55 -30.24
CA GLU A 7 -15.30 8.30 -29.05
C GLU A 7 -13.80 8.50 -29.28
N ARG A 8 -13.30 8.19 -30.49
CA ARG A 8 -11.87 8.28 -30.81
C ARG A 8 -11.33 9.69 -30.98
N PHE A 9 -12.20 10.66 -31.28
CA PHE A 9 -11.77 12.00 -31.68
C PHE A 9 -11.43 12.90 -30.49
N ALA A 10 -12.22 12.82 -29.42
CA ALA A 10 -12.04 13.64 -28.23
C ALA A 10 -12.87 13.07 -27.06
N SER A 11 -12.50 13.46 -25.84
CA SER A 11 -13.28 13.15 -24.65
C SER A 11 -14.72 13.66 -24.75
N ILE A 12 -15.63 13.02 -24.02
CA ILE A 12 -17.05 13.41 -23.99
C ILE A 12 -17.23 14.90 -23.63
N PHE A 13 -16.40 15.42 -22.72
CA PHE A 13 -16.46 16.82 -22.29
C PHE A 13 -16.11 17.78 -23.42
N LYS A 14 -15.00 17.55 -24.12
CA LYS A 14 -14.59 18.38 -25.27
C LYS A 14 -15.64 18.37 -26.38
N ARG A 15 -16.27 17.22 -26.63
CA ARG A 15 -17.33 17.09 -27.64
C ARG A 15 -18.58 17.88 -27.28
N VAL A 16 -19.07 17.77 -26.05
CA VAL A 16 -20.23 18.54 -25.57
C VAL A 16 -19.91 20.04 -25.53
N LYS A 17 -18.74 20.42 -25.01
CA LYS A 17 -18.28 21.81 -24.97
C LYS A 17 -18.25 22.43 -26.38
N GLY A 18 -17.66 21.74 -27.36
CA GLY A 18 -17.61 22.21 -28.73
C GLY A 18 -18.98 22.25 -29.44
N MET A 19 -19.92 21.38 -29.05
CA MET A 19 -21.31 21.46 -29.54
C MET A 19 -22.02 22.71 -29.00
N ILE A 20 -21.83 23.02 -27.72
CA ILE A 20 -22.35 24.22 -27.07
C ILE A 20 -21.77 25.48 -27.73
N GLU A 21 -20.44 25.55 -27.88
CA GLU A 21 -19.75 26.70 -28.48
C GLU A 21 -20.15 26.96 -29.94
N LYS A 22 -20.54 25.92 -30.69
CA LYS A 22 -20.98 26.02 -32.08
C LYS A 22 -22.49 26.20 -32.24
N GLY A 23 -23.24 26.30 -31.15
CA GLY A 23 -24.71 26.42 -31.18
C GLY A 23 -25.44 25.16 -31.66
N ALA A 24 -24.77 24.00 -31.63
CA ALA A 24 -25.39 22.70 -31.96
C ALA A 24 -26.10 22.06 -30.74
N LEU A 25 -25.85 22.59 -29.54
CA LEU A 25 -26.51 22.24 -28.29
C LEU A 25 -26.68 23.53 -27.47
N ASP A 26 -27.89 23.84 -27.02
CA ASP A 26 -28.10 25.00 -26.16
C ASP A 26 -27.43 24.78 -24.80
N TYR A 27 -26.92 25.86 -24.19
CA TYR A 27 -26.26 25.77 -22.89
C TYR A 27 -27.22 25.25 -21.81
N GLU A 28 -28.50 25.60 -21.86
CA GLU A 28 -29.52 25.13 -20.92
C GLU A 28 -29.83 23.63 -21.08
N ASP A 29 -29.61 23.08 -22.27
CA ASP A 29 -29.79 21.65 -22.57
C ASP A 29 -28.52 20.82 -22.31
N ARG A 30 -27.51 21.41 -21.68
CA ARG A 30 -26.27 20.68 -21.34
C ARG A 30 -26.58 19.50 -20.40
N PRO A 31 -25.86 18.38 -20.53
CA PRO A 31 -26.03 17.25 -19.61
C PRO A 31 -25.74 17.65 -18.16
N LEU A 32 -26.47 17.05 -17.22
CA LEU A 32 -26.31 17.31 -15.78
C LEU A 32 -24.86 17.18 -15.29
N TRP A 33 -24.12 16.21 -15.83
CA TRP A 33 -22.72 15.98 -15.46
C TRP A 33 -21.76 17.07 -15.95
N TYR A 34 -22.15 17.91 -16.91
CA TYR A 34 -21.27 18.91 -17.52
C TYR A 34 -20.74 19.93 -16.53
N ASP A 35 -21.60 20.41 -15.62
CA ASP A 35 -21.22 21.42 -14.63
C ASP A 35 -20.28 20.82 -13.57
N VAL A 36 -20.53 19.59 -13.14
CA VAL A 36 -19.60 18.82 -12.30
C VAL A 36 -18.27 18.61 -13.03
N TYR A 37 -18.36 18.28 -14.32
CA TYR A 37 -17.31 18.28 -15.34
C TYR A 37 -16.35 19.46 -15.17
N LYS A 38 -16.96 20.62 -15.43
CA LYS A 38 -16.33 21.92 -15.56
C LYS A 38 -15.77 22.43 -14.23
N ALA A 39 -16.45 22.16 -13.11
CA ALA A 39 -16.01 22.57 -11.79
C ALA A 39 -14.86 21.69 -11.25
N PHE A 40 -14.93 20.37 -11.48
CA PHE A 40 -13.97 19.40 -10.96
C PHE A 40 -13.43 18.49 -12.07
N PRO A 41 -12.62 19.04 -13.00
CA PRO A 41 -12.08 18.25 -14.10
C PRO A 41 -11.14 17.16 -13.58
N PRO A 42 -11.09 15.98 -14.23
CA PRO A 42 -10.13 14.95 -13.88
C PRO A 42 -8.70 15.43 -14.15
N ARG A 43 -7.73 14.92 -13.38
CA ARG A 43 -6.30 15.25 -13.55
C ARG A 43 -5.79 14.98 -14.98
N VAL A 44 -6.31 13.95 -15.63
CA VAL A 44 -5.98 13.58 -17.01
C VAL A 44 -7.30 13.38 -17.77
N ASP A 45 -7.43 14.08 -18.89
CA ASP A 45 -8.59 13.97 -19.79
C ASP A 45 -8.69 12.52 -20.34
N PRO A 46 -9.88 11.89 -20.33
CA PRO A 46 -10.07 10.54 -20.85
C PRO A 46 -10.04 10.55 -22.38
N SER A 47 -8.85 10.73 -22.95
CA SER A 47 -8.58 10.62 -24.38
C SER A 47 -8.52 9.15 -24.79
N TYR A 48 -8.99 8.86 -26.00
CA TYR A 48 -8.91 7.52 -26.59
C TYR A 48 -7.46 7.08 -26.80
N ASP A 49 -6.60 7.99 -27.29
CA ASP A 49 -5.19 7.72 -27.57
C ASP A 49 -4.29 7.88 -26.32
N ARG A 50 -4.83 7.65 -25.11
CA ARG A 50 -4.03 7.75 -23.88
C ARG A 50 -2.93 6.68 -23.91
N PRO A 51 -1.64 7.06 -23.88
CA PRO A 51 -0.56 6.08 -23.92
C PRO A 51 -0.57 5.22 -22.66
N CYS A 52 -0.28 3.94 -22.82
CA CYS A 52 -0.05 3.06 -21.68
C CYS A 52 1.22 3.55 -20.96
N PRO A 53 1.17 3.81 -19.63
CA PRO A 53 2.36 4.20 -18.90
C PRO A 53 3.42 3.09 -19.00
N THR A 54 4.58 3.40 -19.58
CA THR A 54 5.72 2.47 -19.71
C THR A 54 6.54 2.37 -18.43
N THR A 55 6.06 2.96 -17.32
CA THR A 55 6.79 3.01 -16.06
C THR A 55 6.97 1.61 -15.50
N THR A 56 8.23 1.22 -15.25
CA THR A 56 8.55 -0.01 -14.53
C THR A 56 8.14 0.16 -13.07
N VAL A 57 7.29 -0.74 -12.57
CA VAL A 57 6.89 -0.75 -11.17
C VAL A 57 8.07 -1.30 -10.35
N GLN A 58 8.55 -0.53 -9.38
CA GLN A 58 9.62 -0.96 -8.50
C GLN A 58 9.07 -1.88 -7.41
N ASN A 59 9.88 -2.87 -7.01
CA ASN A 59 9.56 -3.72 -5.87
C ASN A 59 9.62 -2.89 -4.57
N ILE A 60 8.63 -3.08 -3.70
CA ILE A 60 8.60 -2.46 -2.38
C ILE A 60 9.31 -3.40 -1.42
N ILE A 61 10.52 -3.02 -0.99
CA ILE A 61 11.35 -3.79 -0.07
C ILE A 61 11.66 -2.90 1.13
N TYR A 62 11.49 -3.44 2.33
CA TYR A 62 11.79 -2.77 3.58
C TYR A 62 13.09 -3.30 4.21
N PRO A 63 13.79 -2.50 5.03
CA PRO A 63 15.00 -2.95 5.70
C PRO A 63 14.79 -4.22 6.55
N GLU A 64 13.60 -4.38 7.13
CA GLU A 64 13.29 -5.55 7.94
C GLU A 64 12.96 -6.82 7.14
N ASP A 65 12.84 -6.73 5.81
CA ASP A 65 12.62 -7.91 4.96
C ASP A 65 13.81 -8.88 4.99
N CYS A 66 15.02 -8.37 5.25
CA CYS A 66 16.20 -9.21 5.49
C CYS A 66 16.01 -10.12 6.71
N GLU A 67 15.51 -9.56 7.82
CA GLU A 67 15.18 -10.32 9.02
C GLU A 67 14.01 -11.29 8.79
N ARG A 68 12.95 -10.85 8.09
CA ARG A 68 11.83 -11.73 7.74
C ARG A 68 12.29 -12.92 6.90
N ALA A 69 13.15 -12.70 5.90
CA ALA A 69 13.65 -13.75 5.04
C ALA A 69 14.50 -14.78 5.81
N ALA A 70 15.39 -14.30 6.69
CA ALA A 70 16.20 -15.17 7.53
C ALA A 70 15.36 -15.94 8.56
N PHE A 71 14.33 -15.31 9.16
CA PHE A 71 13.35 -16.01 9.99
C PHE A 71 12.64 -17.12 9.22
N PHE A 72 12.05 -16.86 8.05
CA PHE A 72 11.33 -17.93 7.33
C PHE A 72 12.25 -19.04 6.77
N LYS A 73 13.54 -18.77 6.58
CA LYS A 73 14.55 -19.78 6.21
C LYS A 73 14.79 -20.79 7.34
N GLY A 74 14.64 -20.38 8.61
CA GLY A 74 14.87 -21.22 9.81
C GLY A 74 13.80 -22.26 10.13
N GLN A 75 12.88 -22.57 9.21
CA GLN A 75 11.77 -23.52 9.41
C GLN A 75 10.84 -23.16 10.59
N HIS A 76 10.58 -21.87 10.81
CA HIS A 76 9.66 -21.43 11.85
C HIS A 76 8.21 -21.81 11.50
N ARG A 77 7.45 -22.25 12.51
CA ARG A 77 6.04 -22.59 12.35
C ARG A 77 5.25 -21.31 12.11
N LEU A 78 4.47 -21.29 11.02
CA LEU A 78 3.54 -20.21 10.75
C LEU A 78 2.45 -20.17 11.82
N GLU A 79 2.38 -19.06 12.55
CA GLU A 79 1.27 -18.77 13.46
C GLU A 79 0.05 -18.30 12.67
N THR A 80 -1.14 -18.50 13.23
CA THR A 80 -2.36 -17.94 12.67
C THR A 80 -2.39 -16.44 12.93
N LEU A 81 -2.35 -15.65 11.87
CA LEU A 81 -2.40 -14.19 11.94
C LEU A 81 -3.84 -13.68 11.91
N ASN A 82 -4.13 -12.66 12.73
CA ASN A 82 -5.41 -11.97 12.68
C ASN A 82 -5.31 -10.75 11.75
N MET A 83 -5.79 -10.90 10.52
CA MET A 83 -5.75 -9.87 9.47
C MET A 83 -6.87 -8.81 9.60
N PHE A 84 -7.77 -8.92 10.59
CA PHE A 84 -8.82 -7.92 10.83
C PHE A 84 -8.30 -6.71 11.62
N ASN A 85 -7.20 -6.86 12.35
CA ASN A 85 -6.58 -5.78 13.10
C ASN A 85 -5.57 -5.05 12.22
N LEU A 86 -5.58 -3.71 12.27
CA LEU A 86 -4.64 -2.88 11.51
C LEU A 86 -3.19 -3.05 12.00
N VAL A 87 -3.00 -3.25 13.31
CA VAL A 87 -1.69 -3.38 13.93
C VAL A 87 -1.57 -4.75 14.57
N ASP A 88 -0.57 -5.50 14.14
CA ASP A 88 -0.20 -6.75 14.78
C ASP A 88 0.79 -6.50 15.91
N ASN A 89 0.32 -6.67 17.14
CA ASN A 89 1.12 -6.58 18.36
C ASN A 89 1.33 -7.95 19.02
N ARG A 90 0.79 -9.03 18.42
CA ARG A 90 0.68 -10.33 19.09
C ARG A 90 1.56 -11.39 18.46
N SER A 91 1.74 -11.37 17.14
CA SER A 91 2.51 -12.42 16.49
C SER A 91 3.95 -12.44 16.99
N THR A 92 4.50 -13.64 17.04
CA THR A 92 5.92 -13.88 17.34
C THR A 92 6.83 -13.07 16.42
N LEU A 93 6.54 -13.05 15.12
CA LEU A 93 7.32 -12.29 14.14
C LEU A 93 7.28 -10.78 14.43
N SER A 94 6.11 -10.20 14.72
CA SER A 94 5.99 -8.77 15.02
C SER A 94 6.74 -8.38 16.29
N LYS A 95 6.74 -9.24 17.32
CA LYS A 95 7.55 -9.04 18.54
C LYS A 95 9.05 -9.14 18.23
N LEU A 96 9.46 -10.17 17.49
CA LEU A 96 10.85 -10.38 17.08
C LEU A 96 11.40 -9.20 16.28
N LEU A 97 10.64 -8.72 15.29
CA LEU A 97 11.03 -7.57 14.47
C LEU A 97 11.17 -6.28 15.29
N ARG A 98 10.33 -6.11 16.32
CA ARG A 98 10.46 -4.98 17.26
C ARG A 98 11.78 -5.05 18.04
N GLU A 99 12.16 -6.22 18.54
CA GLU A 99 13.44 -6.39 19.25
C GLU A 99 14.63 -6.26 18.30
N CYS A 100 14.56 -6.85 17.10
CA CYS A 100 15.59 -6.68 16.06
C CYS A 100 15.81 -5.20 15.71
N ARG A 101 14.73 -4.40 15.69
CA ARG A 101 14.83 -2.97 15.47
C ARG A 101 15.60 -2.26 16.59
N LYS A 102 15.32 -2.59 17.86
CA LYS A 102 16.06 -2.03 19.01
C LYS A 102 17.53 -2.44 18.99
N LEU A 103 17.81 -3.72 18.74
CA LEU A 103 19.17 -4.24 18.68
C LEU A 103 19.97 -3.61 17.54
N ARG A 104 19.34 -3.33 16.40
CA ARG A 104 19.96 -2.64 15.27
C ARG A 104 20.35 -1.19 15.59
N GLU A 105 19.64 -0.52 16.51
CA GLU A 105 20.03 0.81 16.98
C GLU A 105 21.30 0.75 17.84
N VAL A 106 21.49 -0.33 18.60
CA VAL A 106 22.66 -0.52 19.48
C VAL A 106 23.87 -1.08 18.71
N HIS A 107 23.60 -1.95 17.72
CA HIS A 107 24.59 -2.74 17.01
C HIS A 107 24.39 -2.67 15.49
N PRO A 108 24.81 -1.56 14.84
CA PRO A 108 24.61 -1.36 13.40
C PRO A 108 25.48 -2.29 12.52
N ASP A 109 26.57 -2.82 13.06
CA ASP A 109 27.57 -3.59 12.28
C ASP A 109 27.26 -5.10 12.19
N LEU A 110 26.26 -5.58 12.93
CA LEU A 110 25.95 -7.01 13.01
C LEU A 110 25.12 -7.48 11.82
N SER A 111 25.32 -8.74 11.42
CA SER A 111 24.56 -9.37 10.35
C SER A 111 23.09 -9.58 10.75
N SER A 112 22.15 -9.51 9.80
CA SER A 112 20.73 -9.78 10.05
C SER A 112 20.48 -11.15 10.69
N GLU A 113 21.26 -12.18 10.34
CA GLU A 113 21.15 -13.51 10.93
C GLU A 113 21.61 -13.52 12.41
N GLU A 114 22.63 -12.73 12.75
CA GLU A 114 23.13 -12.62 14.12
C GLU A 114 22.16 -11.85 15.02
N ILE A 115 21.63 -10.73 14.51
CA ILE A 115 20.62 -9.92 15.20
C ILE A 115 19.38 -10.75 15.51
N LEU A 116 18.91 -11.55 14.56
CA LEU A 116 17.81 -12.48 14.78
C LEU A 116 18.10 -13.48 15.90
N SER A 117 19.28 -14.12 15.87
CA SER A 117 19.67 -15.10 16.89
C SER A 117 19.76 -14.48 18.29
N LEU A 118 20.13 -13.20 18.39
CA LEU A 118 20.19 -12.45 19.64
C LEU A 118 18.78 -12.10 20.12
N ALA A 119 17.93 -11.57 19.24
CA ALA A 119 16.54 -11.26 19.54
C ALA A 119 15.75 -12.49 20.02
N GLU A 120 15.98 -13.66 19.42
CA GLU A 120 15.38 -14.92 19.87
C GLU A 120 15.81 -15.33 21.28
N LYS A 121 17.07 -15.07 21.66
CA LYS A 121 17.57 -15.35 23.00
C LYS A 121 16.93 -14.41 24.02
N GLU A 122 16.82 -13.12 23.71
CA GLU A 122 16.18 -12.13 24.58
C GLU A 122 14.69 -12.46 24.80
N LEU A 123 13.95 -12.79 23.74
CA LEU A 123 12.54 -13.19 23.86
C LEU A 123 12.35 -14.46 24.71
N LYS A 124 13.24 -15.45 24.59
CA LYS A 124 13.19 -16.66 25.44
C LYS A 124 13.44 -16.34 26.90
N GLN A 125 14.35 -15.41 27.20
CA GLN A 125 14.61 -14.96 28.57
C GLN A 125 13.35 -14.29 29.15
N ASP A 126 12.75 -13.36 28.42
CA ASP A 126 11.52 -12.67 28.84
C ASP A 126 10.35 -13.64 29.11
N GLU A 127 10.21 -14.67 28.28
CA GLU A 127 9.20 -15.72 28.50
C GLU A 127 9.47 -16.55 29.77
N THR A 128 10.73 -16.88 30.05
CA THR A 128 11.10 -17.61 31.27
C THR A 128 10.88 -16.78 32.53
N THR A 129 11.21 -15.49 32.50
CA THR A 129 11.01 -14.57 33.62
C THR A 129 9.52 -14.36 33.90
N ASN A 130 8.69 -14.21 32.86
CA ASN A 130 7.24 -14.07 33.03
C ASN A 130 6.59 -15.32 33.64
N LYS A 131 7.04 -16.53 33.27
CA LYS A 131 6.54 -17.77 33.88
C LYS A 131 6.89 -17.87 35.37
N GLN A 132 8.14 -17.59 35.73
CA GLN A 132 8.58 -17.61 37.14
C GLN A 132 7.81 -16.61 38.00
N ASN A 133 7.55 -15.40 37.49
CA ASN A 133 6.78 -14.40 38.21
C ASN A 133 5.31 -14.79 38.39
N PHE A 134 4.73 -15.54 37.44
CA PHE A 134 3.36 -16.05 37.56
C PHE A 134 3.26 -17.18 38.58
N ASP A 135 4.24 -18.08 38.63
CA ASP A 135 4.27 -19.20 39.58
C ASP A 135 4.57 -18.77 41.03
N SER A 136 5.05 -17.54 41.22
CA SER A 136 5.40 -16.96 42.53
C SER A 136 4.28 -16.14 43.19
N ALA A 137 3.14 -15.94 42.51
CA ALA A 137 2.00 -15.13 42.93
C ALA A 137 0.80 -16.00 43.31
#